data_AF-A0A1Y1Y414-F1
#
_entry.id   AF-A0A1Y1Y414-F1
#
_cell.length_a   1.000
_cell.length_b   1.000
_cell.length_c   1.000
_cell.angle_alpha   90.00
_cell.angle_beta   90.00
_cell.angle_gamma   90.00
#
_symmetry.space_group_name_H-M   'P 1'
#
loop_
_entity.id
_entity.type
_entity.pdbx_description
1 polymer ?
#
loop_
_entity_poly.entity_id
_entity_poly.type
_entity_poly.pdbx_seq_one_letter_code
_entity_poly.pdbx_strand_id
1 'polypeptide(L)'
;MMCRALRSEALPFMDMLVFRYNSHVGLVMIAATTARFLEEDELPALLCGEHPEAWRSECITNYYFVHAFLDVNLGFGSSGIDQLSRRLRSTNSGSDECLSLMRQWLNACTQQHGKICQNVDAEFVPTRLIDVSPELGSEAVKLVSMLDYEGERKSVKYAALSYCWGTDPFLTTTSSSIKAMHQFILLQRLPRTIQDAIRITRYMGLRYLWVDSLCIVQGTDKAAQYDWLCESWKMGHIYQSAYSTISAENAPAATVGIFNERLMPSGSLCGIPISEEESGAIYLGQHSFIKQQTREPLHCRAWTMQETMLSKRLLKFGTGEVSWQCARAEEAETRCETHSSSPLTMRIDDEQREDPNGQAQRLYDDWQAIVEDYSGRVLSKRSDKLPAIAGLAMIAQKATGDAYLAGVWCRHASTSLLWMHQRFKQEYVRRAEFQAPTWSWASVEGSVRFLQNHSQTPGLIVKFLPSSIKLSIRGLVMQLDSVRLRRFGSYYGGYDNFLPWADLCSSLKTYLDDLNEIPREYRRGGEGDPEELVNSSFLFLAQYKDIDADLGAGLIILPVEKSVNHYKRLGMFEGFPLSDLEPKQRIESKRPRGLKNLLRRKKAPSDLNQCQLLHVILE
;
A
#
# COMPACT_ATOMS: atom_id res chain seq x y z
N MET A 1 24.09 -17.06 45.11
CA MET A 1 24.21 -16.20 43.92
C MET A 1 25.08 -16.95 42.93
N MET A 2 24.53 -17.43 41.80
CA MET A 2 25.35 -17.93 40.71
C MET A 2 25.52 -16.79 39.71
N CYS A 3 26.76 -16.34 39.49
CA CYS A 3 27.12 -15.36 38.48
C CYS A 3 27.77 -16.09 37.32
N ARG A 4 27.29 -15.86 36.09
CA ARG A 4 27.92 -16.37 34.87
C ARG A 4 28.31 -15.17 34.01
N ALA A 5 29.59 -15.03 33.73
CA ALA A 5 30.10 -14.02 32.80
C ALA A 5 29.85 -14.50 31.36
N LEU A 6 29.15 -13.70 30.56
CA LEU A 6 28.96 -13.95 29.14
C LEU A 6 29.73 -12.89 28.35
N ARG A 7 30.78 -13.33 27.64
CA ARG A 7 31.54 -12.46 26.72
C ARG A 7 30.77 -12.29 25.42
N SER A 8 30.55 -11.05 25.01
CA SER A 8 30.03 -10.72 23.68
C SER A 8 31.19 -10.59 22.68
N GLU A 9 31.28 -11.49 21.70
CA GLU A 9 32.30 -11.40 20.63
C GLU A 9 32.13 -10.15 19.74
N ALA A 10 30.95 -9.51 19.74
CA ALA A 10 30.63 -8.37 18.90
C ALA A 10 31.00 -7.00 19.51
N LEU A 11 31.31 -6.93 20.80
CA LEU A 11 31.65 -5.69 21.52
C LEU A 11 32.79 -6.00 22.51
N PRO A 12 34.06 -5.82 22.14
CA PRO A 12 35.20 -6.24 22.97
C PRO A 12 35.38 -5.44 24.29
N PHE A 13 34.47 -4.52 24.62
CA PHE A 13 34.52 -3.64 25.78
C PHE A 13 33.26 -3.71 26.68
N MET A 14 32.37 -4.68 26.44
CA MET A 14 31.19 -4.89 27.29
C MET A 14 31.10 -6.33 27.78
N ASP A 15 31.21 -6.50 29.10
CA ASP A 15 30.92 -7.75 29.78
C ASP A 15 29.55 -7.64 30.45
N MET A 16 28.73 -8.68 30.28
CA MET A 16 27.38 -8.74 30.83
C MET A 16 27.31 -9.85 31.89
N LEU A 17 26.92 -9.48 33.11
CA LEU A 17 26.74 -10.40 34.22
C LEU A 17 25.25 -10.58 34.50
N VAL A 18 24.81 -11.83 34.49
CA VAL A 18 23.45 -12.21 34.90
C VAL A 18 23.53 -12.87 36.26
N PHE A 19 22.70 -12.43 37.19
CA PHE A 19 22.55 -13.10 38.48
C PHE A 19 21.08 -13.24 38.85
N ARG A 20 20.79 -14.29 39.62
CA ARG A 20 19.46 -14.56 40.16
C ARG A 20 19.45 -14.28 41.66
N TYR A 21 18.46 -13.50 42.10
CA TYR A 21 18.12 -13.32 43.51
C TYR A 21 16.62 -13.56 43.68
N ASN A 22 16.25 -14.70 44.27
CA ASN A 22 14.87 -15.19 44.39
C ASN A 22 14.15 -15.34 43.02
N SER A 23 12.92 -14.82 42.90
CA SER A 23 12.08 -14.80 41.70
C SER A 23 12.46 -13.73 40.67
N HIS A 24 13.53 -12.98 40.93
CA HIS A 24 13.97 -11.88 40.07
C HIS A 24 15.27 -12.23 39.34
N VAL A 25 15.33 -11.85 38.06
CA VAL A 25 16.54 -11.92 37.23
C VAL A 25 17.10 -10.52 37.11
N GLY A 26 18.33 -10.32 37.58
CA GLY A 26 19.06 -9.06 37.48
C GLY A 26 20.09 -9.11 36.35
N LEU A 27 20.23 -8.01 35.61
CA LEU A 27 21.21 -7.81 34.55
C LEU A 27 22.14 -6.66 34.94
N VAL A 28 23.45 -6.88 34.86
CA VAL A 28 24.47 -5.83 35.01
C VAL A 28 25.25 -5.72 33.72
N MET A 29 25.23 -4.53 33.11
CA MET A 29 26.09 -4.18 31.99
C MET A 29 27.33 -3.46 32.52
N ILE A 30 28.52 -3.99 32.24
CA ILE A 30 29.78 -3.33 32.55
C ILE A 30 30.31 -2.74 31.26
N ALA A 31 30.37 -1.40 31.18
CA ALA A 31 31.05 -0.70 30.10
C ALA A 31 32.44 -0.27 30.59
N ALA A 32 33.49 -0.95 30.14
CA ALA A 32 34.87 -0.56 30.46
C ALA A 32 35.44 0.31 29.33
N THR A 33 35.59 1.61 29.55
CA THR A 33 36.12 2.52 28.50
C THR A 33 37.63 2.49 28.33
N THR A 34 38.37 1.74 29.16
CA THR A 34 39.82 1.54 28.99
C THR A 34 40.23 0.19 29.56
N ALA A 35 40.85 -0.64 28.72
CA ALA A 35 41.23 -2.01 29.04
C ALA A 35 42.25 -2.09 30.18
N ARG A 36 41.81 -2.60 31.33
CA ARG A 36 42.66 -3.39 32.22
C ARG A 36 41.89 -4.67 32.52
N PHE A 37 42.49 -5.81 32.17
CA PHE A 37 41.93 -7.13 32.46
C PHE A 37 41.86 -7.29 33.98
N LEU A 38 40.66 -7.44 34.53
CA LEU A 38 40.46 -7.98 35.87
C LEU A 38 40.63 -9.50 35.78
N GLU A 39 41.44 -10.09 36.67
CA GLU A 39 41.58 -11.55 36.75
C GLU A 39 40.28 -12.16 37.32
N GLU A 40 39.93 -13.39 36.92
CA GLU A 40 38.64 -14.05 37.25
C GLU A 40 38.32 -14.07 38.76
N ASP A 41 39.34 -13.99 39.61
CA ASP A 41 39.22 -14.03 41.08
C ASP A 41 38.86 -12.67 41.72
N GLU A 42 38.92 -11.55 40.99
CA GLU A 42 38.64 -10.20 41.52
C GLU A 42 37.16 -9.77 41.39
N LEU A 43 36.39 -10.44 40.53
CA LEU A 43 34.98 -10.12 40.26
C LEU A 43 34.03 -10.34 41.47
N PRO A 44 34.16 -11.42 42.26
CA PRO A 44 33.24 -11.66 43.39
C PRO A 44 33.41 -10.63 44.52
N ALA A 45 34.63 -10.15 44.76
CA ALA A 45 34.95 -9.19 45.82
C ALA A 45 34.40 -7.77 45.54
N LEU A 46 34.20 -7.41 44.26
CA LEU A 46 33.62 -6.13 43.87
C LEU A 46 32.09 -6.05 44.07
N LEU A 47 31.41 -7.21 44.09
CA LEU A 47 29.95 -7.32 44.14
C LEU A 47 29.39 -7.56 45.55
N CYS A 48 30.20 -8.15 46.44
CA CYS A 48 29.89 -8.31 47.84
C CYS A 48 30.55 -7.15 48.60
N GLY A 49 29.82 -6.08 48.91
CA GLY A 49 30.34 -4.90 49.62
C GLY A 49 30.85 -5.17 51.04
N GLU A 50 31.94 -5.91 51.19
CA GLU A 50 32.59 -6.26 52.44
C GLU A 50 33.98 -5.62 52.49
N HIS A 51 34.01 -4.32 52.81
CA HIS A 51 35.04 -3.58 53.57
C HIS A 51 35.06 -2.08 53.17
N PRO A 52 34.34 -1.20 53.90
CA PRO A 52 34.24 0.22 53.56
C PRO A 52 35.49 1.08 53.82
N GLU A 53 36.60 0.54 54.34
CA GLU A 53 37.70 1.36 54.89
C GLU A 53 39.08 1.19 54.22
N ALA A 54 39.19 0.46 53.11
CA ALA A 54 40.46 0.29 52.40
C ALA A 54 40.58 1.18 51.14
N TRP A 55 40.33 2.49 51.27
CA TRP A 55 40.61 3.45 50.20
C TRP A 55 41.34 4.68 50.74
N ARG A 56 42.63 4.50 51.07
CA ARG A 56 43.60 5.60 51.13
C ARG A 56 44.84 5.23 50.34
N SER A 57 44.83 5.69 49.08
CA SER A 57 45.88 6.49 48.44
C SER A 57 46.04 6.10 46.97
N GLU A 58 45.87 7.09 46.10
CA GLU A 58 46.44 7.18 44.75
C GLU A 58 45.89 6.24 43.66
N CYS A 59 44.81 6.68 43.01
CA CYS A 59 44.74 6.94 41.56
C CYS A 59 43.28 7.21 41.19
N ILE A 60 42.90 8.49 41.13
CA ILE A 60 41.60 8.90 40.59
C ILE A 60 41.71 8.86 39.06
N THR A 61 41.30 7.76 38.45
CA THR A 61 40.68 7.79 37.12
C THR A 61 39.18 7.65 37.33
N ASN A 62 38.43 8.68 36.94
CA ASN A 62 36.98 8.77 37.11
C ASN A 62 36.27 7.63 36.37
N TYR A 63 35.98 6.52 37.05
CA TYR A 63 35.02 5.53 36.60
C TYR A 63 33.63 5.97 37.04
N TYR A 64 32.79 6.37 36.08
CA TYR A 64 31.35 6.48 36.33
C TYR A 64 30.75 5.09 36.19
N PHE A 65 30.48 4.42 37.31
CA PHE A 65 29.64 3.23 37.31
C PHE A 65 28.19 3.66 37.09
N VAL A 66 27.70 3.51 35.86
CA VAL A 66 26.28 3.68 35.58
C VAL A 66 25.59 2.36 35.94
N HIS A 67 25.09 2.27 37.16
CA HIS A 67 24.20 1.18 37.56
C HIS A 67 22.82 1.42 36.94
N ALA A 68 22.61 0.90 35.73
CA ALA A 68 21.28 0.80 35.15
C ALA A 68 20.64 -0.50 35.64
N PHE A 69 19.78 -0.42 36.66
CA PHE A 69 18.91 -1.53 37.02
C PHE A 69 17.75 -1.57 36.02
N LEU A 70 17.74 -2.59 35.15
CA LEU A 70 16.51 -2.92 34.43
C LEU A 70 15.67 -3.80 35.34
N ASP A 71 14.89 -3.16 36.22
CA ASP A 71 13.89 -3.86 37.01
C ASP A 71 12.71 -4.20 36.09
N VAL A 72 12.74 -5.38 35.48
CA VAL A 72 11.62 -5.88 34.69
C VAL A 72 10.56 -6.35 35.67
N ASN A 73 9.84 -5.39 36.25
CA ASN A 73 8.72 -5.67 37.14
C ASN A 73 7.56 -6.18 36.28
N LEU A 74 7.47 -7.50 36.14
CA LEU A 74 6.34 -8.18 35.52
C LEU A 74 5.16 -8.10 36.48
N GLY A 75 4.53 -6.93 36.55
CA GLY A 75 3.34 -6.65 37.37
C GLY A 75 2.08 -7.40 36.92
N PHE A 76 2.25 -8.55 36.26
CA PHE A 76 1.19 -9.40 35.77
C PHE A 76 1.42 -10.78 36.37
N GLY A 77 0.36 -11.41 36.89
CA GLY A 77 0.41 -12.82 37.29
C GLY A 77 0.88 -13.71 36.13
N SER A 78 0.93 -15.03 36.35
CA SER A 78 1.40 -16.04 35.39
C SER A 78 0.92 -15.90 33.93
N SER A 79 -0.13 -15.11 33.64
CA SER A 79 -0.59 -14.71 32.31
C SER A 79 0.24 -13.62 31.59
N GLY A 80 1.21 -12.97 32.25
CA GLY A 80 1.99 -11.85 31.66
C GLY A 80 3.26 -12.24 30.91
N ILE A 81 3.79 -13.43 31.16
CA ILE A 81 5.00 -13.94 30.48
C ILE A 81 4.74 -14.10 28.97
N ASP A 82 3.51 -14.45 28.58
CA ASP A 82 3.10 -14.56 27.18
C ASP A 82 3.27 -13.23 26.42
N GLN A 83 3.09 -12.08 27.07
CA GLN A 83 3.26 -10.76 26.44
C GLN A 83 4.73 -10.38 26.17
N LEU A 84 5.69 -11.06 26.83
CA LEU A 84 7.12 -10.88 26.61
C LEU A 84 7.75 -12.01 25.80
N SER A 85 6.96 -13.03 25.46
CA SER A 85 7.40 -14.17 24.66
C SER A 85 7.55 -13.80 23.17
N ARG A 86 8.60 -13.05 22.84
CA ARG A 86 9.01 -12.91 21.43
C ARG A 86 9.66 -14.20 21.00
N ARG A 87 9.13 -14.80 19.93
CA ARG A 87 9.68 -16.03 19.34
C ARG A 87 10.81 -15.64 18.39
N LEU A 88 11.92 -16.38 18.43
CA LEU A 88 12.89 -16.30 17.35
C LEU A 88 12.26 -16.80 16.05
N ARG A 89 12.46 -16.04 14.97
CA ARG A 89 12.11 -16.52 13.63
C ARG A 89 12.93 -17.76 13.28
N SER A 90 12.29 -18.70 12.60
CA SER A 90 12.92 -19.85 11.99
C SER A 90 13.82 -19.42 10.84
N THR A 91 14.93 -20.14 10.66
CA THR A 91 15.83 -19.95 9.53
C THR A 91 15.18 -20.33 8.20
N ASN A 92 14.12 -21.14 8.19
CA ASN A 92 13.41 -21.51 6.96
C ASN A 92 11.90 -21.34 7.12
N SER A 93 11.27 -20.57 6.21
CA SER A 93 9.81 -20.34 6.22
C SER A 93 8.96 -21.59 5.98
N GLY A 94 9.52 -22.64 5.39
CA GLY A 94 8.89 -23.94 5.16
C GLY A 94 9.14 -24.97 6.24
N SER A 95 9.76 -24.57 7.36
CA SER A 95 9.98 -25.44 8.52
C SER A 95 8.66 -25.89 9.17
N ASP A 96 8.67 -27.06 9.81
CA ASP A 96 7.47 -27.62 10.45
C ASP A 96 6.95 -26.69 11.55
N GLU A 97 7.83 -25.93 12.20
CA GLU A 97 7.47 -24.95 13.20
C GLU A 97 6.72 -23.73 12.60
N CYS A 98 7.07 -23.29 11.39
CA CYS A 98 6.33 -22.24 10.67
C CYS A 98 4.98 -22.76 10.17
N LEU A 99 4.96 -23.95 9.59
CA LEU A 99 3.73 -24.57 9.08
C LEU A 99 2.73 -24.85 10.22
N SER A 100 3.23 -25.31 11.37
CA SER A 100 2.42 -25.50 12.57
C SER A 100 1.81 -24.20 13.07
N LEU A 101 2.60 -23.12 13.08
CA LEU A 101 2.15 -21.79 13.51
C LEU A 101 1.05 -21.24 12.59
N MET A 102 1.23 -21.36 11.27
CA MET A 102 0.20 -21.05 10.28
C MET A 102 -1.13 -21.77 10.59
N ARG A 103 -1.07 -23.08 10.88
CA ARG A 103 -2.25 -23.88 11.17
C ARG A 103 -2.91 -23.46 12.48
N GLN A 104 -2.13 -23.07 13.48
CA GLN A 104 -2.65 -22.51 14.74
C GLN A 104 -3.41 -21.22 14.50
N TRP A 105 -2.86 -20.27 13.73
CA TRP A 105 -3.55 -19.01 13.40
C TRP A 105 -4.85 -19.24 12.63
N LEU A 106 -4.83 -20.15 11.65
CA LEU A 106 -6.02 -20.52 10.89
C LEU A 106 -7.11 -21.14 11.80
N ASN A 107 -6.74 -22.03 12.69
CA ASN A 107 -7.65 -22.66 13.65
C ASN A 107 -8.22 -21.64 14.65
N ALA A 108 -7.37 -20.78 15.22
CA ALA A 108 -7.79 -19.71 16.12
C ALA A 108 -8.81 -18.79 15.43
N CYS A 109 -8.52 -18.36 14.20
CA CYS A 109 -9.41 -17.52 13.42
C CYS A 109 -10.77 -18.19 13.15
N THR A 110 -10.76 -19.46 12.74
CA THR A 110 -11.99 -20.17 12.35
C THR A 110 -12.85 -20.61 13.53
N GLN A 111 -12.25 -20.81 14.71
CA GLN A 111 -12.94 -21.26 15.92
C GLN A 111 -13.35 -20.10 16.84
N GLN A 112 -12.59 -19.00 16.88
CA GLN A 112 -12.75 -17.95 17.89
C GLN A 112 -13.30 -16.63 17.35
N HIS A 113 -13.10 -16.31 16.06
CA HIS A 113 -13.48 -14.99 15.53
C HIS A 113 -14.95 -14.90 15.07
N GLY A 114 -15.68 -16.01 15.05
CA GLY A 114 -17.10 -16.05 14.70
C GLY A 114 -17.38 -15.45 13.32
N LYS A 115 -18.53 -14.76 13.19
CA LYS A 115 -19.03 -14.20 11.93
C LYS A 115 -18.04 -13.26 11.24
N ILE A 116 -17.29 -12.46 12.01
CA ILE A 116 -16.31 -11.47 11.53
C ILE A 116 -15.28 -12.06 10.56
N CYS A 117 -14.95 -13.34 10.71
CA CYS A 117 -14.02 -14.03 9.82
C CYS A 117 -14.69 -15.11 8.96
N GLN A 118 -16.02 -15.31 9.04
CA GLN A 118 -16.71 -16.31 8.24
C GLN A 118 -16.83 -15.84 6.78
N ASN A 119 -16.81 -16.80 5.86
CA ASN A 119 -17.05 -16.52 4.44
C ASN A 119 -18.56 -16.34 4.25
N VAL A 120 -19.00 -15.08 4.25
CA VAL A 120 -20.43 -14.71 4.12
C VAL A 120 -21.01 -15.03 2.75
N ASP A 121 -20.20 -14.95 1.68
CA ASP A 121 -20.63 -15.33 0.34
C ASP A 121 -20.46 -16.84 0.13
N ALA A 122 -21.38 -17.60 0.70
CA ALA A 122 -21.39 -19.06 0.62
C ALA A 122 -21.78 -19.57 -0.78
N GLU A 123 -22.18 -18.73 -1.73
CA GLU A 123 -22.63 -19.21 -3.04
C GLU A 123 -21.56 -19.13 -4.12
N PHE A 124 -20.59 -18.23 -3.98
CA PHE A 124 -19.53 -18.04 -4.97
C PHE A 124 -18.48 -19.16 -4.92
N VAL A 125 -18.20 -19.74 -6.10
CA VAL A 125 -17.07 -20.64 -6.35
C VAL A 125 -16.43 -20.25 -7.69
N PRO A 126 -15.08 -20.20 -7.79
CA PRO A 126 -14.40 -19.93 -9.06
C PRO A 126 -14.78 -20.96 -10.14
N THR A 127 -14.74 -20.56 -11.40
CA THR A 127 -15.10 -21.43 -12.53
C THR A 127 -14.27 -22.71 -12.55
N ARG A 128 -12.99 -22.60 -12.18
CA ARG A 128 -12.03 -23.71 -12.13
C ARG A 128 -11.15 -23.62 -10.89
N LEU A 129 -10.76 -24.79 -10.39
CA LEU A 129 -9.85 -24.94 -9.26
C LEU A 129 -8.85 -26.06 -9.56
N ILE A 130 -7.69 -26.03 -8.92
CA ILE A 130 -6.76 -27.16 -8.88
C ILE A 130 -7.18 -28.07 -7.73
N ASP A 131 -7.53 -29.31 -8.04
CA ASP A 131 -7.73 -30.37 -7.06
C ASP A 131 -6.35 -30.88 -6.62
N VAL A 132 -5.97 -30.49 -5.41
CA VAL A 132 -4.71 -30.86 -4.75
C VAL A 132 -4.88 -32.04 -3.80
N SER A 133 -5.95 -32.83 -3.97
CA SER A 133 -6.43 -33.88 -3.05
C SER A 133 -5.35 -34.56 -2.20
N PRO A 134 -5.66 -34.82 -0.92
CA PRO A 134 -4.71 -34.68 0.17
C PRO A 134 -3.92 -35.94 0.49
N GLU A 135 -3.88 -36.96 -0.38
CA GLU A 135 -2.98 -38.10 -0.15
C GLU A 135 -1.54 -37.56 -0.16
N LEU A 136 -0.92 -37.49 1.02
CA LEU A 136 0.45 -37.00 1.20
C LEU A 136 1.37 -37.82 0.27
N GLY A 137 2.07 -37.14 -0.63
CA GLY A 137 2.95 -37.78 -1.61
C GLY A 137 2.31 -38.01 -2.99
N SER A 138 1.04 -37.62 -3.22
CA SER A 138 0.53 -37.57 -4.58
C SER A 138 1.28 -36.52 -5.39
N GLU A 139 2.09 -36.99 -6.33
CA GLU A 139 2.90 -36.21 -7.27
C GLU A 139 2.09 -35.64 -8.44
N ALA A 140 0.77 -35.79 -8.42
CA ALA A 140 -0.14 -35.30 -9.45
C ALA A 140 -1.28 -34.47 -8.88
N VAL A 141 -1.66 -33.43 -9.61
CA VAL A 141 -2.85 -32.60 -9.39
C VAL A 141 -3.66 -32.50 -10.68
N LYS A 142 -4.87 -31.95 -10.64
CA LYS A 142 -5.67 -31.76 -11.84
C LYS A 142 -6.50 -30.49 -11.77
N LEU A 143 -6.70 -29.86 -12.92
CA LEU A 143 -7.66 -28.78 -13.07
C LEU A 143 -9.07 -29.37 -13.08
N VAL A 144 -9.96 -28.84 -12.25
CA VAL A 144 -11.37 -29.24 -12.21
C VAL A 144 -12.26 -28.06 -12.57
N SER A 145 -13.30 -28.35 -13.36
CA SER A 145 -14.40 -27.43 -13.63
C SER A 145 -15.38 -27.49 -12.47
N MET A 146 -15.69 -26.34 -11.86
CA MET A 146 -16.68 -26.25 -10.79
C MET A 146 -18.10 -26.04 -11.33
N LEU A 147 -18.24 -25.85 -12.65
CA LEU A 147 -19.53 -25.84 -13.32
C LEU A 147 -20.18 -27.23 -13.26
N ASP A 148 -19.37 -28.28 -13.38
CA ASP A 148 -19.78 -29.69 -13.38
C ASP A 148 -19.76 -30.32 -11.97
N TYR A 149 -19.59 -29.50 -10.92
CA TYR A 149 -19.55 -29.98 -9.55
C TYR A 149 -20.95 -30.35 -9.06
N GLU A 150 -21.18 -31.63 -8.81
CA GLU A 150 -22.47 -32.18 -8.36
C GLU A 150 -22.77 -31.97 -6.87
N GLY A 151 -21.77 -31.53 -6.08
CA GLY A 151 -21.92 -31.26 -4.65
C GLY A 151 -22.47 -29.86 -4.33
N GLU A 152 -22.76 -29.61 -3.05
CA GLU A 152 -23.18 -28.28 -2.61
C GLU A 152 -22.04 -27.27 -2.77
N ARG A 153 -22.17 -26.31 -3.71
CA ARG A 153 -21.14 -25.28 -3.99
C ARG A 153 -20.69 -24.52 -2.73
N LYS A 154 -21.62 -24.26 -1.80
CA LYS A 154 -21.36 -23.64 -0.50
C LYS A 154 -20.40 -24.37 0.43
N SER A 155 -20.16 -25.65 0.18
CA SER A 155 -19.22 -26.45 0.98
C SER A 155 -17.78 -26.36 0.46
N VAL A 156 -17.57 -25.80 -0.73
CA VAL A 156 -16.26 -25.78 -1.38
C VAL A 156 -15.35 -24.75 -0.71
N LYS A 157 -14.30 -25.25 -0.04
CA LYS A 157 -13.23 -24.43 0.53
C LYS A 157 -11.99 -24.54 -0.34
N TYR A 158 -11.44 -23.41 -0.73
CA TYR A 158 -10.20 -23.34 -1.52
C TYR A 158 -9.24 -22.30 -0.94
N ALA A 159 -7.94 -22.51 -1.16
CA ALA A 159 -6.94 -21.46 -1.02
C ALA A 159 -6.77 -20.70 -2.34
N ALA A 160 -6.39 -19.43 -2.29
CA ALA A 160 -5.95 -18.68 -3.47
C ALA A 160 -4.46 -18.34 -3.37
N LEU A 161 -3.73 -18.36 -4.48
CA LEU A 161 -2.32 -17.97 -4.53
C LEU A 161 -2.17 -16.55 -5.09
N SER A 162 -1.46 -15.69 -4.36
CA SER A 162 -0.97 -14.38 -4.83
C SER A 162 0.55 -14.46 -4.97
N TYR A 163 1.06 -14.26 -6.19
CA TYR A 163 2.49 -14.45 -6.49
C TYR A 163 2.95 -13.67 -7.73
N CYS A 164 4.27 -13.50 -7.87
CA CYS A 164 4.86 -12.94 -9.08
C CYS A 164 5.09 -14.03 -10.13
N TRP A 165 4.66 -13.79 -11.37
CA TRP A 165 4.94 -14.72 -12.47
C TRP A 165 6.43 -14.75 -12.85
N GLY A 166 7.08 -13.60 -12.87
CA GLY A 166 8.44 -13.44 -13.41
C GLY A 166 8.44 -13.33 -14.94
N THR A 167 9.64 -13.41 -15.53
CA THR A 167 9.84 -13.32 -16.98
C THR A 167 9.95 -14.68 -17.65
N ASP A 168 10.30 -15.72 -16.90
CA ASP A 168 10.54 -17.04 -17.45
C ASP A 168 9.23 -17.74 -17.81
N PRO A 169 9.13 -18.39 -18.98
CA PRO A 169 7.95 -19.15 -19.34
C PRO A 169 7.82 -20.39 -18.44
N PHE A 170 6.60 -20.68 -18.00
CA PHE A 170 6.26 -21.88 -17.24
C PHE A 170 4.92 -22.45 -17.72
N LEU A 171 4.54 -23.62 -17.18
CA LEU A 171 3.29 -24.28 -17.54
C LEU A 171 2.08 -23.39 -17.20
N THR A 172 1.30 -23.06 -18.22
CA THR A 172 0.04 -22.31 -18.12
C THR A 172 -1.08 -23.06 -18.82
N THR A 173 -2.33 -22.80 -18.43
CA THR A 173 -3.49 -23.33 -19.14
C THR A 173 -3.74 -22.48 -20.38
N THR A 174 -3.79 -23.09 -21.56
CA THR A 174 -4.09 -22.44 -22.83
C THR A 174 -5.23 -23.15 -23.52
N SER A 175 -5.78 -22.57 -24.58
CA SER A 175 -6.83 -23.19 -25.40
C SER A 175 -6.44 -24.59 -25.91
N SER A 176 -5.14 -24.83 -26.14
CA SER A 176 -4.63 -26.14 -26.57
C SER A 176 -4.33 -27.10 -25.41
N SER A 177 -3.95 -26.59 -24.24
CA SER A 177 -3.55 -27.44 -23.09
C SER A 177 -4.70 -27.77 -22.14
N ILE A 178 -5.81 -27.03 -22.13
CA ILE A 178 -6.89 -27.16 -21.15
C ILE A 178 -7.42 -28.60 -21.00
N LYS A 179 -7.58 -29.34 -22.09
CA LYS A 179 -8.02 -30.74 -22.05
C LYS A 179 -7.04 -31.64 -21.30
N ALA A 180 -5.73 -31.43 -21.48
CA ALA A 180 -4.69 -32.16 -20.76
C ALA A 180 -4.63 -31.76 -19.28
N MET A 181 -4.87 -30.48 -18.97
CA MET A 181 -4.89 -29.96 -17.59
C MET A 181 -6.00 -30.62 -16.74
N HIS A 182 -7.10 -31.07 -17.35
CA HIS A 182 -8.17 -31.80 -16.68
C HIS A 182 -7.85 -33.27 -16.33
N GLN A 183 -6.78 -33.84 -16.90
CA GLN A 183 -6.41 -35.24 -16.66
C GLN A 183 -5.51 -35.36 -15.42
N PHE A 184 -4.22 -35.08 -15.59
CA PHE A 184 -3.25 -35.02 -14.50
C PHE A 184 -2.10 -34.07 -14.87
N ILE A 185 -1.58 -33.39 -13.87
CA ILE A 185 -0.48 -32.46 -13.95
C ILE A 185 0.54 -32.91 -12.92
N LEU A 186 1.71 -33.37 -13.37
CA LEU A 186 2.78 -33.74 -12.47
C LEU A 186 3.34 -32.50 -11.76
N LEU A 187 3.54 -32.57 -10.44
CA LEU A 187 4.04 -31.45 -9.64
C LEU A 187 5.37 -30.89 -10.17
N GLN A 188 6.28 -31.77 -10.61
CA GLN A 188 7.56 -31.39 -11.20
C GLN A 188 7.46 -30.49 -12.45
N ARG A 189 6.30 -30.47 -13.14
CA ARG A 189 6.07 -29.60 -14.30
C ARG A 189 5.60 -28.19 -13.90
N LEU A 190 5.17 -28.02 -12.65
CA LEU A 190 4.75 -26.74 -12.12
C LEU A 190 5.96 -25.96 -11.61
N PRO A 191 5.96 -24.63 -11.69
CA PRO A 191 7.01 -23.81 -11.12
C PRO A 191 7.02 -23.92 -9.59
N ARG A 192 8.19 -23.70 -8.97
CA ARG A 192 8.41 -24.00 -7.54
C ARG A 192 7.43 -23.30 -6.60
N THR A 193 7.05 -22.06 -6.89
CA THR A 193 6.07 -21.29 -6.10
C THR A 193 4.71 -21.96 -6.06
N ILE A 194 4.26 -22.54 -7.19
CA ILE A 194 2.99 -23.26 -7.26
C ILE A 194 3.11 -24.60 -6.52
N GLN A 195 4.25 -25.30 -6.62
CA GLN A 195 4.49 -26.54 -5.85
C GLN A 195 4.43 -26.28 -4.34
N ASP A 196 5.10 -25.24 -3.86
CA ASP A 196 5.08 -24.86 -2.45
C ASP A 196 3.66 -24.46 -2.01
N ALA A 197 2.91 -23.72 -2.84
CA ALA A 197 1.51 -23.38 -2.57
C ALA A 197 0.61 -24.62 -2.45
N ILE A 198 0.83 -25.64 -3.28
CA ILE A 198 0.13 -26.93 -3.19
C ILE A 198 0.45 -27.61 -1.85
N ARG A 199 1.72 -27.63 -1.45
CA ARG A 199 2.15 -28.20 -0.15
C ARG A 199 1.49 -27.46 1.02
N ILE A 200 1.47 -26.13 1.00
CA ILE A 200 0.83 -25.29 2.02
C ILE A 200 -0.69 -25.57 2.06
N THR A 201 -1.33 -25.65 0.90
CA THR A 201 -2.78 -25.93 0.79
C THR A 201 -3.14 -27.28 1.39
N ARG A 202 -2.36 -28.33 1.07
CA ARG A 202 -2.50 -29.67 1.67
C ARG A 202 -2.29 -29.63 3.18
N TYR A 203 -1.30 -28.89 3.67
CA TYR A 203 -1.02 -28.75 5.10
C TYR A 203 -2.16 -28.06 5.87
N MET A 204 -2.84 -27.09 5.25
CA MET A 204 -4.05 -26.47 5.80
C MET A 204 -5.28 -27.41 5.80
N GLY A 205 -5.17 -28.60 5.22
CA GLY A 205 -6.28 -29.54 5.08
C GLY A 205 -7.29 -29.14 4.00
N LEU A 206 -6.88 -28.32 3.04
CA LEU A 206 -7.72 -27.90 1.92
C LEU A 206 -7.48 -28.79 0.70
N ARG A 207 -8.56 -29.08 -0.02
CA ARG A 207 -8.53 -29.88 -1.26
C ARG A 207 -8.28 -29.04 -2.50
N TYR A 208 -8.65 -27.77 -2.49
CA TYR A 208 -8.66 -26.94 -3.68
C TYR A 208 -7.74 -25.74 -3.56
N LEU A 209 -7.04 -25.43 -4.65
CA LEU A 209 -6.19 -24.26 -4.80
C LEU A 209 -6.59 -23.51 -6.08
N TRP A 210 -6.75 -22.20 -6.01
CA TRP A 210 -6.90 -21.33 -7.16
C TRP A 210 -5.55 -20.69 -7.50
N VAL A 211 -5.16 -20.78 -8.77
CA VAL A 211 -3.94 -20.17 -9.33
C VAL A 211 -4.29 -19.56 -10.67
N ASP A 212 -4.10 -18.25 -10.84
CA ASP A 212 -4.49 -17.49 -12.04
C ASP A 212 -3.97 -18.11 -13.36
N SER A 213 -2.68 -18.44 -13.41
CA SER A 213 -2.00 -19.00 -14.58
C SER A 213 -2.52 -20.38 -15.02
N LEU A 214 -3.18 -21.10 -14.11
CA LEU A 214 -3.73 -22.44 -14.37
C LEU A 214 -5.27 -22.45 -14.43
N CYS A 215 -5.93 -21.56 -13.70
CA CYS A 215 -7.39 -21.50 -13.60
C CYS A 215 -8.00 -20.53 -14.62
N ILE A 216 -7.20 -19.70 -15.29
CA ILE A 216 -7.61 -18.83 -16.39
C ILE A 216 -6.92 -19.31 -17.67
N VAL A 217 -7.66 -19.36 -18.78
CA VAL A 217 -7.12 -19.71 -20.09
C VAL A 217 -6.27 -18.55 -20.60
N GLN A 218 -4.97 -18.80 -20.70
CA GLN A 218 -3.94 -17.88 -21.18
C GLN A 218 -3.78 -17.96 -22.69
N GLY A 219 -3.46 -16.81 -23.30
CA GLY A 219 -3.20 -16.71 -24.73
C GLY A 219 -3.69 -15.41 -25.34
N THR A 220 -3.47 -15.27 -26.64
CA THR A 220 -3.95 -14.13 -27.43
C THR A 220 -5.13 -14.48 -28.34
N ASP A 221 -5.53 -15.76 -28.40
CA ASP A 221 -6.68 -16.19 -29.18
C ASP A 221 -8.00 -15.71 -28.56
N LYS A 222 -9.08 -15.71 -29.36
CA LYS A 222 -10.38 -15.16 -28.96
C LYS A 222 -10.98 -15.87 -27.74
N ALA A 223 -10.77 -17.19 -27.60
CA ALA A 223 -11.32 -17.94 -26.48
C ALA A 223 -10.57 -17.58 -25.19
N ALA A 224 -9.25 -17.48 -25.23
CA ALA A 224 -8.43 -17.02 -24.11
C ALA A 224 -8.76 -15.58 -23.69
N GLN A 225 -8.93 -14.66 -24.64
CA GLN A 225 -9.33 -13.28 -24.34
C GLN A 225 -10.72 -13.21 -23.67
N TYR A 226 -11.68 -14.00 -24.15
CA TYR A 226 -13.02 -14.06 -23.55
C TYR A 226 -13.00 -14.65 -22.14
N ASP A 227 -12.25 -15.73 -21.93
CA ASP A 227 -12.10 -16.35 -20.60
C ASP A 227 -11.39 -15.40 -19.62
N TRP A 228 -10.33 -14.72 -20.05
CA TRP A 228 -9.67 -13.69 -19.24
C TRP A 228 -10.62 -12.56 -18.86
N LEU A 229 -11.45 -12.08 -19.81
CA LEU A 229 -12.49 -11.09 -19.49
C LEU A 229 -13.48 -11.64 -18.46
N CYS A 230 -13.94 -12.88 -18.59
CA CYS A 230 -14.88 -13.44 -17.62
C CYS A 230 -14.28 -13.61 -16.22
N GLU A 231 -13.04 -14.08 -16.13
CA GLU A 231 -12.39 -14.39 -14.86
C GLU A 231 -11.78 -13.15 -14.17
N SER A 232 -11.23 -12.19 -14.93
CA SER A 232 -10.70 -10.93 -14.37
C SER A 232 -11.77 -10.13 -13.63
N TRP A 233 -13.00 -10.10 -14.15
CA TRP A 233 -14.15 -9.48 -13.48
C TRP A 233 -14.56 -10.20 -12.19
N LYS A 234 -14.21 -11.48 -12.03
CA LYS A 234 -14.48 -12.26 -10.82
C LYS A 234 -13.34 -12.22 -9.81
N MET A 235 -12.15 -11.72 -10.17
CA MET A 235 -10.97 -11.80 -9.30
C MET A 235 -11.22 -11.23 -7.90
N GLY A 236 -12.00 -10.15 -7.78
CA GLY A 236 -12.38 -9.63 -6.47
C GLY A 236 -13.07 -10.69 -5.59
N HIS A 237 -14.11 -11.32 -6.11
CA HIS A 237 -14.84 -12.40 -5.44
C HIS A 237 -13.95 -13.63 -5.20
N ILE A 238 -13.04 -13.97 -6.12
CA ILE A 238 -12.13 -15.11 -5.95
C ILE A 238 -11.27 -14.97 -4.69
N TYR A 239 -10.67 -13.80 -4.44
CA TYR A 239 -9.87 -13.60 -3.23
C TYR A 239 -10.73 -13.33 -1.99
N GLN A 240 -11.87 -12.67 -2.15
CA GLN A 240 -12.80 -12.40 -1.05
C GLN A 240 -13.47 -13.67 -0.50
N SER A 241 -13.76 -14.64 -1.36
CA SER A 241 -14.42 -15.91 -1.01
C SER A 241 -13.44 -17.05 -0.75
N ALA A 242 -12.14 -16.83 -0.95
CA ALA A 242 -11.11 -17.81 -0.59
C ALA A 242 -11.18 -18.13 0.91
N TYR A 243 -10.94 -19.39 1.27
CA TYR A 243 -10.83 -19.79 2.67
C TYR A 243 -9.60 -19.13 3.33
N SER A 244 -8.50 -19.09 2.59
CA SER A 244 -7.28 -18.35 2.89
C SER A 244 -6.52 -18.03 1.62
N THR A 245 -5.88 -16.86 1.57
CA THR A 245 -4.95 -16.49 0.50
C THR A 245 -3.52 -16.73 0.96
N ILE A 246 -2.74 -17.43 0.15
CA ILE A 246 -1.30 -17.60 0.31
C ILE A 246 -0.62 -16.51 -0.49
N SER A 247 0.13 -15.64 0.18
CA SER A 247 0.85 -14.51 -0.41
C SER A 247 2.35 -14.81 -0.42
N ALA A 248 2.90 -15.06 -1.61
CA ALA A 248 4.31 -15.33 -1.84
C ALA A 248 5.08 -14.01 -2.01
N GLU A 249 5.20 -13.24 -0.91
CA GLU A 249 5.67 -11.86 -0.97
C GLU A 249 7.13 -11.75 -1.40
N ASN A 250 7.98 -12.61 -0.83
CA ASN A 250 9.43 -12.68 -1.07
C ASN A 250 9.83 -13.16 -2.47
N ALA A 251 8.92 -13.80 -3.22
CA ALA A 251 9.22 -14.49 -4.47
C ALA A 251 9.04 -13.56 -5.67
N PRO A 252 10.13 -13.14 -6.37
CA PRO A 252 10.02 -12.25 -7.53
C PRO A 252 9.54 -12.95 -8.81
N ALA A 253 9.52 -14.29 -8.83
CA ALA A 253 9.09 -15.08 -9.98
C ALA A 253 8.53 -16.44 -9.55
N ALA A 254 7.72 -17.06 -10.41
CA ALA A 254 7.06 -18.34 -10.13
C ALA A 254 8.08 -19.46 -9.88
N THR A 255 9.25 -19.36 -10.51
CA THR A 255 10.33 -20.35 -10.46
C THR A 255 11.10 -20.39 -9.14
N VAL A 256 11.00 -19.35 -8.30
CA VAL A 256 11.83 -19.19 -7.09
C VAL A 256 11.36 -20.10 -5.95
N GLY A 257 10.07 -20.15 -5.68
CA GLY A 257 9.51 -20.83 -4.51
C GLY A 257 9.06 -19.84 -3.43
N ILE A 258 8.13 -20.30 -2.59
CA ILE A 258 7.59 -19.54 -1.45
C ILE A 258 8.54 -19.66 -0.25
N PHE A 259 9.05 -20.88 -0.04
CA PHE A 259 9.94 -21.16 1.08
C PHE A 259 11.34 -20.63 0.79
N ASN A 260 11.88 -19.88 1.75
CA ASN A 260 13.18 -19.26 1.67
C ASN A 260 14.00 -19.55 2.93
N GLU A 261 15.30 -19.74 2.72
CA GLU A 261 16.30 -19.68 3.78
C GLU A 261 16.51 -18.21 4.18
N ARG A 262 16.65 -17.98 5.49
CA ARG A 262 16.74 -16.66 6.11
C ARG A 262 17.94 -16.64 7.03
N LEU A 263 18.73 -15.59 6.88
CA LEU A 263 19.81 -15.31 7.81
C LEU A 263 19.21 -14.92 9.16
N MET A 264 19.69 -15.52 10.24
CA MET A 264 19.42 -15.00 11.58
C MET A 264 20.04 -13.60 11.70
N PRO A 265 19.42 -12.66 12.43
CA PRO A 265 20.01 -11.34 12.65
C PRO A 265 21.44 -11.49 13.17
N SER A 266 22.42 -11.08 12.37
CA SER A 266 23.82 -11.03 12.78
C SER A 266 24.02 -9.80 13.67
N GLY A 267 23.84 -9.97 14.98
CA GLY A 267 24.10 -8.91 15.95
C GLY A 267 23.63 -9.29 17.35
N SER A 268 24.54 -9.26 18.34
CA SER A 268 24.40 -9.28 19.81
C SER A 268 23.15 -9.94 20.43
N LEU A 269 22.60 -11.00 19.84
CA LEU A 269 21.55 -11.82 20.43
C LEU A 269 22.18 -12.64 21.57
N CYS A 270 22.35 -12.02 22.74
CA CYS A 270 22.72 -12.73 23.96
C CYS A 270 21.48 -13.50 24.45
N GLY A 271 21.48 -14.81 24.26
CA GLY A 271 20.42 -15.68 24.77
C GLY A 271 20.60 -15.94 26.25
N ILE A 272 19.71 -15.39 27.08
CA ILE A 272 19.67 -15.65 28.52
C ILE A 272 18.70 -16.80 28.76
N PRO A 273 19.15 -17.99 29.18
CA PRO A 273 18.26 -19.12 29.43
C PRO A 273 17.19 -18.76 30.47
N ILE A 274 15.93 -19.08 30.18
CA ILE A 274 14.77 -18.79 31.05
C ILE A 274 14.81 -19.67 32.31
N SER A 275 15.25 -20.92 32.18
CA SER A 275 15.60 -21.80 33.32
C SER A 275 16.59 -22.89 32.89
N GLU A 276 17.14 -23.65 33.86
CA GLU A 276 17.98 -24.83 33.57
C GLU A 276 17.17 -26.03 33.04
N GLU A 277 15.85 -26.03 33.28
CA GLU A 277 14.94 -27.14 32.94
C GLU A 277 14.09 -26.86 31.68
N GLU A 278 13.92 -25.58 31.30
CA GLU A 278 13.16 -25.17 30.11
C GLU A 278 14.08 -24.75 28.97
N SER A 279 13.81 -25.27 27.76
CA SER A 279 14.46 -24.84 26.52
C SER A 279 13.90 -23.49 26.07
N GLY A 280 14.38 -22.40 26.64
CA GLY A 280 14.02 -21.05 26.21
C GLY A 280 15.13 -20.05 26.52
N ALA A 281 15.36 -19.07 25.64
CA ALA A 281 16.34 -18.01 25.84
C ALA A 281 15.72 -16.64 25.54
N ILE A 282 15.99 -15.65 26.40
CA ILE A 282 15.65 -14.24 26.17
C ILE A 282 16.77 -13.62 25.36
N TYR A 283 16.44 -13.03 24.21
CA TYR A 283 17.41 -12.36 23.37
C TYR A 283 17.32 -10.84 23.52
N LEU A 284 18.43 -10.21 23.91
CA LEU A 284 18.56 -8.75 23.96
C LEU A 284 19.05 -8.24 22.61
N GLY A 285 18.32 -7.30 21.98
CA GLY A 285 18.71 -6.73 20.70
C GLY A 285 17.82 -5.55 20.29
N GLN A 286 18.31 -4.68 19.40
CA GLN A 286 17.52 -3.56 18.88
C GLN A 286 16.38 -4.09 17.99
N HIS A 287 15.15 -3.62 18.20
CA HIS A 287 13.96 -4.03 17.45
C HIS A 287 14.12 -3.93 15.92
N SER A 288 14.89 -2.94 15.45
CA SER A 288 15.23 -2.74 14.03
C SER A 288 16.08 -3.85 13.41
N PHE A 289 16.85 -4.61 14.20
CA PHE A 289 17.61 -5.77 13.70
C PHE A 289 16.76 -7.02 13.53
N ILE A 290 15.61 -7.08 14.22
CA ILE A 290 14.67 -8.22 14.15
C ILE A 290 13.75 -8.06 12.93
N LYS A 291 13.31 -6.84 12.64
CA LYS A 291 12.38 -6.54 11.53
C LYS A 291 13.03 -5.65 10.48
N GLN A 292 13.55 -6.27 9.41
CA GLN A 292 13.98 -5.55 8.22
C GLN A 292 12.74 -5.23 7.39
N GLN A 293 12.36 -3.96 7.29
CA GLN A 293 11.29 -3.55 6.37
C GLN A 293 11.81 -3.66 4.94
N THR A 294 11.45 -4.74 4.27
CA THR A 294 11.68 -4.97 2.84
C THR A 294 10.41 -4.61 2.08
N ARG A 295 10.52 -3.79 1.03
CA ARG A 295 9.44 -3.69 0.04
C ARG A 295 9.46 -4.99 -0.76
N GLU A 296 8.49 -5.85 -0.49
CA GLU A 296 8.47 -7.18 -1.06
C GLU A 296 8.17 -7.12 -2.58
N PRO A 297 8.78 -7.99 -3.41
CA PRO A 297 8.54 -8.04 -4.85
C PRO A 297 7.05 -8.03 -5.23
N LEU A 298 6.22 -8.76 -4.48
CA LEU A 298 4.80 -8.88 -4.75
C LEU A 298 4.05 -7.55 -4.60
N HIS A 299 4.45 -6.69 -3.65
CA HIS A 299 3.81 -5.38 -3.40
C HIS A 299 4.04 -4.40 -4.55
N CYS A 300 4.99 -4.67 -5.43
CA CYS A 300 5.23 -3.87 -6.63
C CYS A 300 4.27 -4.19 -7.78
N ARG A 301 3.44 -5.25 -7.72
CA ARG A 301 2.48 -5.58 -8.77
C ARG A 301 1.11 -4.95 -8.47
N ALA A 302 0.44 -4.44 -9.49
CA ALA A 302 -0.82 -3.72 -9.26
C ALA A 302 -1.99 -4.64 -8.88
N TRP A 303 -2.14 -5.78 -9.56
CA TRP A 303 -3.19 -6.77 -9.27
C TRP A 303 -3.15 -7.28 -7.82
N THR A 304 -1.95 -7.45 -7.25
CA THR A 304 -1.74 -8.02 -5.92
C THR A 304 -2.31 -7.14 -4.80
N MET A 305 -2.54 -5.85 -5.07
CA MET A 305 -3.22 -4.96 -4.13
C MET A 305 -4.61 -5.46 -3.80
N GLN A 306 -5.41 -5.71 -4.85
CA GLN A 306 -6.77 -6.20 -4.69
C GLN A 306 -6.76 -7.60 -4.07
N GLU A 307 -5.84 -8.47 -4.48
CA GLU A 307 -5.66 -9.82 -3.93
C GLU A 307 -5.42 -9.79 -2.42
N THR A 308 -4.55 -8.88 -1.96
CA THR A 308 -4.21 -8.70 -0.54
C THR A 308 -5.38 -8.07 0.22
N MET A 309 -5.89 -6.94 -0.26
CA MET A 309 -6.86 -6.13 0.46
C MET A 309 -8.22 -6.84 0.61
N LEU A 310 -8.62 -7.67 -0.37
CA LEU A 310 -9.91 -8.37 -0.33
C LEU A 310 -9.88 -9.69 0.45
N SER A 311 -8.69 -10.22 0.74
CA SER A 311 -8.55 -11.51 1.40
C SER A 311 -8.98 -11.44 2.86
N LYS A 312 -9.96 -12.27 3.27
CA LYS A 312 -10.42 -12.36 4.67
C LYS A 312 -9.40 -12.96 5.61
N ARG A 313 -8.56 -13.84 5.07
CA ARG A 313 -7.46 -14.52 5.74
C ARG A 313 -6.27 -14.50 4.79
N LEU A 314 -5.19 -13.87 5.20
CA LEU A 314 -4.00 -13.67 4.39
C LEU A 314 -2.81 -14.25 5.14
N LEU A 315 -2.19 -15.25 4.54
CA LEU A 315 -0.94 -15.85 5.00
C LEU A 315 0.20 -15.30 4.16
N LYS A 316 1.10 -14.55 4.76
CA LYS A 316 2.18 -13.81 4.11
C LYS A 316 3.51 -14.52 4.33
N PHE A 317 4.19 -14.88 3.25
CA PHE A 317 5.57 -15.37 3.26
C PHE A 317 6.49 -14.23 2.80
N GLY A 318 6.88 -13.39 3.76
CA GLY A 318 7.80 -12.29 3.54
C GLY A 318 9.27 -12.72 3.60
N THR A 319 10.16 -11.82 3.21
CA THR A 319 11.60 -12.06 3.25
C THR A 319 12.07 -12.26 4.69
N GLY A 320 11.53 -11.44 5.62
CA GLY A 320 11.94 -11.42 7.03
C GLY A 320 11.20 -12.39 7.95
N GLU A 321 9.92 -12.69 7.71
CA GLU A 321 9.10 -13.55 8.57
C GLU A 321 7.84 -14.08 7.85
N VAL A 322 7.26 -15.15 8.40
CA VAL A 322 5.90 -15.55 8.06
C VAL A 322 4.93 -14.78 8.95
N SER A 323 3.86 -14.24 8.36
CA SER A 323 2.82 -13.53 9.11
C SER A 323 1.43 -13.88 8.63
N TRP A 324 0.45 -13.62 9.47
CA TRP A 324 -0.96 -13.90 9.25
C TRP A 324 -1.77 -12.66 9.49
N GLN A 325 -2.84 -12.52 8.73
CA GLN A 325 -3.78 -11.45 8.92
C GLN A 325 -5.20 -11.92 8.64
N CYS A 326 -6.14 -11.47 9.47
CA CYS A 326 -7.55 -11.64 9.22
C CYS A 326 -8.34 -10.43 9.73
N ALA A 327 -9.67 -10.50 9.64
CA ALA A 327 -10.56 -9.44 10.07
C ALA A 327 -10.46 -9.07 11.57
N ARG A 328 -9.85 -9.88 12.43
CA ARG A 328 -9.76 -9.62 13.87
C ARG A 328 -8.36 -9.60 14.44
N ALA A 329 -7.42 -10.31 13.82
CA ALA A 329 -6.06 -10.47 14.33
C ALA A 329 -5.03 -10.28 13.21
N GLU A 330 -3.88 -9.72 13.58
CA GLU A 330 -2.64 -9.80 12.82
C GLU A 330 -1.61 -10.49 13.70
N GLU A 331 -0.95 -11.48 13.15
CA GLU A 331 0.00 -12.32 13.85
C GLU A 331 1.28 -12.41 13.04
N ALA A 332 2.40 -12.57 13.73
CA ALA A 332 3.70 -12.69 13.10
C ALA A 332 4.50 -13.79 13.79
N GLU A 333 5.40 -14.44 13.05
CA GLU A 333 6.26 -15.49 13.58
C GLU A 333 7.03 -15.03 14.82
N THR A 334 7.45 -13.77 14.84
CA THR A 334 8.19 -13.16 15.94
C THR A 334 7.32 -12.71 17.12
N ARG A 335 5.98 -12.70 16.95
CA ARG A 335 4.99 -12.11 17.88
C ARG A 335 5.27 -10.63 18.20
N CYS A 336 6.07 -9.94 17.37
CA CYS A 336 6.19 -8.50 17.45
C CYS A 336 4.89 -7.86 16.96
N GLU A 337 4.40 -6.85 17.67
CA GLU A 337 3.34 -5.99 17.14
C GLU A 337 3.76 -5.49 15.76
N THR A 338 2.97 -5.86 14.76
CA THR A 338 3.10 -5.40 13.41
C THR A 338 2.65 -3.93 13.35
N HIS A 339 3.50 -3.00 13.81
CA HIS A 339 3.30 -1.58 13.51
C HIS A 339 3.43 -1.26 12.01
N SER A 340 3.57 -2.28 11.15
CA SER A 340 3.18 -2.16 9.75
C SER A 340 1.66 -2.11 9.69
N SER A 341 1.10 -0.98 10.10
CA SER A 341 -0.15 -0.49 9.54
C SER A 341 0.07 -0.37 8.03
N SER A 342 -0.12 -1.46 7.28
CA SER A 342 -0.64 -1.30 5.95
C SER A 342 -2.00 -0.66 6.18
N PRO A 343 -2.23 0.61 5.81
CA PRO A 343 -3.49 1.30 6.10
C PRO A 343 -4.70 0.64 5.42
N LEU A 344 -4.49 -0.44 4.66
CA LEU A 344 -5.32 -0.84 3.53
C LEU A 344 -5.85 -2.27 3.62
N THR A 345 -5.59 -3.04 4.68
CA THR A 345 -6.08 -4.43 4.74
C THR A 345 -7.48 -4.53 5.34
N MET A 346 -8.42 -4.98 4.51
CA MET A 346 -9.85 -4.88 4.72
C MET A 346 -10.41 -6.12 5.41
N ARG A 347 -11.47 -5.91 6.19
CA ARG A 347 -12.12 -6.85 7.09
C ARG A 347 -13.63 -6.87 6.77
N ILE A 348 -13.99 -7.33 5.57
CA ILE A 348 -15.37 -7.23 5.06
C ILE A 348 -16.26 -8.33 5.67
N ASP A 349 -17.35 -7.90 6.32
CA ASP A 349 -18.52 -8.73 6.64
C ASP A 349 -19.74 -8.10 5.97
N ASP A 350 -20.51 -8.90 5.26
CA ASP A 350 -21.64 -8.43 4.45
C ASP A 350 -22.87 -9.27 4.78
N GLU A 351 -23.59 -8.93 5.84
CA GLU A 351 -25.02 -9.18 5.93
C GLU A 351 -25.63 -8.47 7.15
N GLN A 352 -26.55 -7.54 6.85
CA GLN A 352 -27.40 -6.72 7.74
C GLN A 352 -26.90 -5.32 8.11
N ARG A 353 -27.19 -4.35 7.22
CA ARG A 353 -27.65 -2.96 7.44
C ARG A 353 -26.99 -2.02 8.47
N GLU A 354 -25.97 -2.43 9.20
CA GLU A 354 -25.08 -1.57 9.96
C GLU A 354 -23.66 -2.04 9.64
N ASP A 355 -22.84 -1.18 9.02
CA ASP A 355 -21.40 -1.39 8.83
C ASP A 355 -20.73 -1.25 10.20
N PRO A 356 -20.53 -2.32 11.00
CA PRO A 356 -20.21 -2.19 12.41
C PRO A 356 -18.79 -1.64 12.63
N ASN A 357 -17.99 -1.61 11.56
CA ASN A 357 -16.58 -1.21 11.55
C ASN A 357 -16.28 -0.05 10.57
N GLY A 358 -17.24 0.43 9.77
CA GLY A 358 -17.07 1.55 8.84
C GLY A 358 -16.15 1.27 7.65
N GLN A 359 -16.02 0.05 7.13
CA GLN A 359 -14.86 -0.30 6.28
C GLN A 359 -15.02 -0.11 4.79
N ALA A 360 -16.19 -0.44 4.24
CA ALA A 360 -16.48 -0.07 2.87
C ALA A 360 -16.61 1.47 2.78
N GLN A 361 -16.98 2.11 3.89
CA GLN A 361 -16.84 3.55 4.07
C GLN A 361 -15.36 3.98 4.13
N ARG A 362 -14.49 3.30 4.89
CA ARG A 362 -13.03 3.58 4.87
C ARG A 362 -12.41 3.42 3.49
N LEU A 363 -12.76 2.39 2.72
CA LEU A 363 -12.30 2.25 1.32
C LEU A 363 -12.61 3.49 0.48
N TYR A 364 -13.80 4.04 0.70
CA TYR A 364 -14.27 5.21 0.02
C TYR A 364 -13.55 6.48 0.52
N ASP A 365 -13.38 6.60 1.83
CA ASP A 365 -12.70 7.74 2.49
C ASP A 365 -11.19 7.76 2.16
N ASP A 366 -10.53 6.60 2.17
CA ASP A 366 -9.10 6.41 1.91
C ASP A 366 -8.80 6.18 0.42
N TRP A 367 -9.79 6.30 -0.46
CA TRP A 367 -9.66 5.97 -1.88
C TRP A 367 -8.51 6.71 -2.57
N GLN A 368 -8.25 7.96 -2.19
CA GLN A 368 -7.12 8.71 -2.71
C GLN A 368 -5.78 8.06 -2.33
N ALA A 369 -5.57 7.70 -1.06
CA ALA A 369 -4.35 7.03 -0.60
C ALA A 369 -4.17 5.65 -1.25
N ILE A 370 -5.27 4.92 -1.43
CA ILE A 370 -5.34 3.66 -2.19
C ILE A 370 -4.82 3.88 -3.62
N VAL A 371 -5.32 4.92 -4.30
CA VAL A 371 -4.90 5.25 -5.67
C VAL A 371 -3.44 5.69 -5.74
N GLU A 372 -2.96 6.49 -4.78
CA GLU A 372 -1.55 6.90 -4.71
C GLU A 372 -0.63 5.68 -4.64
N ASP A 373 -0.89 4.74 -3.72
CA ASP A 373 -0.11 3.50 -3.61
C ASP A 373 -0.25 2.62 -4.87
N TYR A 374 -1.49 2.41 -5.34
CA TYR A 374 -1.78 1.60 -6.52
C TYR A 374 -1.08 2.10 -7.78
N SER A 375 -1.11 3.41 -8.02
CA SER A 375 -0.57 4.04 -9.22
C SER A 375 0.95 3.87 -9.36
N GLY A 376 1.66 3.72 -8.24
CA GLY A 376 3.09 3.44 -8.20
C GLY A 376 3.46 1.97 -8.44
N ARG A 377 2.49 1.08 -8.66
CA ARG A 377 2.71 -0.34 -8.90
C ARG A 377 2.81 -0.65 -10.40
N VAL A 378 3.50 -1.74 -10.71
CA VAL A 378 3.79 -2.22 -12.06
C VAL A 378 2.65 -3.09 -12.58
N LEU A 379 2.25 -2.83 -13.83
CA LEU A 379 1.30 -3.61 -14.61
C LEU A 379 1.98 -4.24 -15.82
N SER A 380 1.69 -5.52 -16.08
CA SER A 380 2.15 -6.20 -17.31
C SER A 380 1.39 -5.71 -18.55
N LYS A 381 0.09 -5.42 -18.40
CA LYS A 381 -0.76 -4.83 -19.44
C LYS A 381 -1.39 -3.55 -18.93
N ARG A 382 -1.26 -2.47 -19.71
CA ARG A 382 -1.79 -1.15 -19.36
C ARG A 382 -3.32 -1.14 -19.29
N SER A 383 -3.97 -1.89 -20.19
CA SER A 383 -5.43 -2.10 -20.21
C SER A 383 -6.00 -2.52 -18.86
N ASP A 384 -5.18 -3.11 -17.99
CA ASP A 384 -5.60 -3.69 -16.72
C ASP A 384 -5.63 -2.64 -15.59
N LYS A 385 -5.26 -1.37 -15.85
CA LYS A 385 -5.13 -0.35 -14.79
C LYS A 385 -6.41 -0.07 -14.00
N LEU A 386 -7.57 -0.07 -14.66
CA LEU A 386 -8.86 0.03 -13.96
C LEU A 386 -9.39 -1.34 -13.53
N PRO A 387 -9.34 -2.40 -14.37
CA PRO A 387 -9.73 -3.75 -13.95
C PRO A 387 -9.05 -4.25 -12.67
N ALA A 388 -7.75 -3.99 -12.50
CA ALA A 388 -6.94 -4.50 -11.39
C ALA A 388 -7.24 -3.86 -10.02
N ILE A 389 -8.07 -2.83 -9.97
CA ILE A 389 -8.54 -2.19 -8.73
C ILE A 389 -10.08 -2.19 -8.63
N ALA A 390 -10.77 -2.70 -9.66
CA ALA A 390 -12.22 -2.59 -9.79
C ALA A 390 -12.96 -3.31 -8.65
N GLY A 391 -12.43 -4.40 -8.10
CA GLY A 391 -13.05 -5.10 -6.99
C GLY A 391 -13.17 -4.24 -5.73
N LEU A 392 -12.13 -3.44 -5.43
CA LEU A 392 -12.17 -2.49 -4.30
C LEU A 392 -13.23 -1.41 -4.53
N ALA A 393 -13.29 -0.86 -5.75
CA ALA A 393 -14.29 0.12 -6.12
C ALA A 393 -15.72 -0.45 -6.03
N MET A 394 -15.95 -1.69 -6.45
CA MET A 394 -17.28 -2.31 -6.38
C MET A 394 -17.79 -2.44 -4.93
N ILE A 395 -16.92 -2.79 -3.98
CA ILE A 395 -17.30 -2.89 -2.56
C ILE A 395 -17.62 -1.53 -1.96
N ALA A 396 -16.75 -0.54 -2.19
CA ALA A 396 -17.00 0.84 -1.75
C ALA A 396 -18.29 1.42 -2.37
N GLN A 397 -18.53 1.16 -3.65
CA GLN A 397 -19.74 1.57 -4.35
C GLN A 397 -21.00 0.92 -3.78
N LYS A 398 -20.98 -0.40 -3.52
CA LYS A 398 -22.12 -1.13 -2.97
C LYS A 398 -22.52 -0.58 -1.59
N ALA A 399 -21.55 -0.23 -0.76
CA ALA A 399 -21.81 0.27 0.59
C ALA A 399 -22.25 1.73 0.63
N THR A 400 -21.63 2.60 -0.17
CA THR A 400 -21.88 4.05 -0.14
C THR A 400 -23.02 4.49 -1.05
N GLY A 401 -23.32 3.68 -2.08
CA GLY A 401 -24.23 4.03 -3.17
C GLY A 401 -23.69 5.14 -4.08
N ASP A 402 -22.41 5.53 -3.96
CA ASP A 402 -21.81 6.55 -4.82
C ASP A 402 -21.44 5.96 -6.20
N ALA A 403 -21.50 6.80 -7.23
CA ALA A 403 -21.13 6.40 -8.58
C ALA A 403 -19.61 6.45 -8.75
N TYR A 404 -19.00 5.29 -8.99
CA TYR A 404 -17.59 5.13 -9.34
C TYR A 404 -17.38 5.24 -10.85
N LEU A 405 -16.45 6.11 -11.28
CA LEU A 405 -16.23 6.41 -12.68
C LEU A 405 -14.76 6.56 -12.98
N ALA A 406 -14.21 5.59 -13.72
CA ALA A 406 -12.82 5.60 -14.17
C ALA A 406 -11.83 6.07 -13.08
N GLY A 407 -11.97 5.58 -11.84
CA GLY A 407 -11.06 5.96 -10.75
C GLY A 407 -11.53 7.09 -9.83
N VAL A 408 -12.70 7.70 -10.08
CA VAL A 408 -13.21 8.86 -9.33
C VAL A 408 -14.60 8.58 -8.75
N TRP A 409 -14.82 8.99 -7.50
CA TRP A 409 -16.12 9.00 -6.84
C TRP A 409 -16.90 10.28 -7.17
N CYS A 410 -18.16 10.18 -7.58
CA CYS A 410 -18.95 11.35 -7.98
C CYS A 410 -19.09 12.38 -6.86
N ARG A 411 -19.33 11.98 -5.62
CA ARG A 411 -19.48 12.94 -4.50
C ARG A 411 -18.15 13.59 -4.11
N HIS A 412 -17.00 12.96 -4.41
CA HIS A 412 -15.65 13.51 -4.16
C HIS A 412 -14.97 14.06 -5.42
N ALA A 413 -15.69 14.25 -6.52
CA ALA A 413 -15.08 14.64 -7.79
C ALA A 413 -14.21 15.91 -7.68
N SER A 414 -14.58 16.89 -6.84
CA SER A 414 -13.78 18.11 -6.66
C SER A 414 -12.37 17.85 -6.15
N THR A 415 -12.20 16.90 -5.22
CA THR A 415 -10.90 16.57 -4.62
C THR A 415 -10.19 15.47 -5.41
N SER A 416 -10.93 14.50 -5.93
CA SER A 416 -10.40 13.39 -6.75
C SER A 416 -9.94 13.81 -8.15
N LEU A 417 -10.28 15.01 -8.64
CA LEU A 417 -9.74 15.56 -9.88
C LEU A 417 -8.40 16.30 -9.66
N LEU A 418 -8.07 16.64 -8.41
CA LEU A 418 -6.84 17.33 -8.02
C LEU A 418 -5.73 16.32 -7.74
N TRP A 419 -5.39 15.51 -8.75
CA TRP A 419 -4.22 14.62 -8.74
C TRP A 419 -3.08 15.15 -9.64
N MET A 420 -1.83 14.90 -9.26
CA MET A 420 -0.61 15.27 -10.00
C MET A 420 0.33 14.06 -10.14
N HIS A 421 1.03 13.97 -11.26
CA HIS A 421 2.02 12.92 -11.47
C HIS A 421 3.30 13.16 -10.67
N GLN A 422 3.82 12.13 -9.98
CA GLN A 422 5.08 12.18 -9.23
C GLN A 422 6.26 11.91 -10.17
N ARG A 423 6.89 12.97 -10.69
CA ARG A 423 7.93 12.94 -11.73
C ARG A 423 9.31 12.36 -11.30
N PHE A 424 9.43 11.75 -10.13
CA PHE A 424 10.74 11.44 -9.54
C PHE A 424 11.39 10.13 -10.02
N LYS A 425 10.71 9.26 -10.81
CA LYS A 425 11.26 7.93 -11.15
C LYS A 425 10.99 7.37 -12.55
N GLN A 426 10.05 7.90 -13.33
CA GLN A 426 9.72 7.39 -14.67
C GLN A 426 9.41 8.56 -15.62
N GLU A 427 9.83 8.44 -16.88
CA GLU A 427 9.38 9.34 -17.94
C GLU A 427 7.86 9.19 -18.08
N TYR A 428 7.17 10.31 -17.88
CA TYR A 428 5.75 10.44 -18.12
C TYR A 428 5.45 10.13 -19.59
N VAL A 429 4.46 9.29 -19.88
CA VAL A 429 3.90 9.14 -21.23
C VAL A 429 2.40 8.85 -21.14
N ARG A 430 1.55 9.80 -21.55
CA ARG A 430 0.19 9.46 -21.99
C ARG A 430 0.31 9.07 -23.47
N ARG A 431 -0.09 7.85 -23.79
CA ARG A 431 0.05 7.29 -25.14
C ARG A 431 -1.23 7.51 -25.94
N ALA A 432 -1.12 7.46 -27.27
CA ALA A 432 -2.23 7.71 -28.18
C ALA A 432 -3.41 6.70 -28.04
N GLU A 433 -3.17 5.51 -27.49
CA GLU A 433 -4.21 4.53 -27.23
C GLU A 433 -5.06 4.92 -26.02
N PHE A 434 -6.38 5.00 -26.22
CA PHE A 434 -7.32 5.35 -25.17
C PHE A 434 -7.34 4.27 -24.06
N GLN A 435 -6.97 4.66 -22.84
CA GLN A 435 -6.99 3.82 -21.64
C GLN A 435 -8.07 4.25 -20.64
N ALA A 436 -8.18 5.56 -20.42
CA ALA A 436 -9.15 6.19 -19.54
C ALA A 436 -9.37 7.65 -19.99
N PRO A 437 -10.48 8.29 -19.59
CA PRO A 437 -10.70 9.72 -19.82
C PRO A 437 -9.57 10.60 -19.29
N THR A 438 -9.29 11.73 -19.95
CA THR A 438 -8.13 12.60 -19.64
C THR A 438 -8.17 13.19 -18.22
N TRP A 439 -9.37 13.28 -17.63
CA TRP A 439 -9.57 13.73 -16.26
C TRP A 439 -9.25 12.68 -15.20
N SER A 440 -9.14 11.41 -15.58
CA SER A 440 -8.82 10.31 -14.67
C SER A 440 -7.31 10.15 -14.47
N TRP A 441 -6.89 9.87 -13.24
CA TRP A 441 -5.52 9.46 -12.90
C TRP A 441 -5.09 8.16 -13.61
N ALA A 442 -6.06 7.36 -14.07
CA ALA A 442 -5.79 6.17 -14.86
C ALA A 442 -5.39 6.48 -16.31
N SER A 443 -5.48 7.75 -16.75
CA SER A 443 -5.08 8.18 -18.09
C SER A 443 -3.57 8.38 -18.26
N VAL A 444 -2.80 8.30 -17.18
CA VAL A 444 -1.34 8.50 -17.17
C VAL A 444 -0.65 7.26 -16.63
N GLU A 445 0.63 7.05 -16.94
CA GLU A 445 1.43 6.03 -16.28
C GLU A 445 2.14 6.59 -15.05
N GLY A 446 2.56 5.72 -14.13
CA GLY A 446 3.33 6.11 -12.96
C GLY A 446 2.52 6.57 -11.75
N SER A 447 3.25 6.88 -10.69
CA SER A 447 2.72 7.26 -9.38
C SER A 447 2.05 8.63 -9.43
N VAL A 448 0.87 8.76 -8.85
CA VAL A 448 0.14 10.02 -8.70
C VAL A 448 0.04 10.42 -7.23
N ARG A 449 -0.26 11.69 -6.99
CA ARG A 449 -0.54 12.26 -5.66
C ARG A 449 -1.74 13.20 -5.72
N PHE A 450 -2.62 13.14 -4.74
CA PHE A 450 -3.73 14.08 -4.57
C PHE A 450 -3.33 15.25 -3.68
N LEU A 451 -4.06 16.36 -3.85
CA LEU A 451 -3.90 17.54 -3.00
C LEU A 451 -4.55 17.31 -1.62
N GLN A 452 -3.73 17.04 -0.60
CA GLN A 452 -4.17 16.57 0.74
C GLN A 452 -4.95 17.60 1.58
N ASN A 453 -4.82 18.90 1.30
CA ASN A 453 -5.43 19.97 2.11
C ASN A 453 -6.69 20.59 1.46
N HIS A 454 -7.26 19.95 0.43
CA HIS A 454 -8.41 20.50 -0.28
C HIS A 454 -9.72 19.90 0.24
N SER A 455 -10.63 20.73 0.74
CA SER A 455 -11.97 20.31 1.15
C SER A 455 -12.92 20.17 -0.04
N GLN A 456 -14.02 19.42 0.12
CA GLN A 456 -15.08 19.39 -0.88
C GLN A 456 -15.61 20.82 -1.11
N THR A 457 -15.88 21.17 -2.36
CA THR A 457 -16.35 22.51 -2.72
C THR A 457 -17.87 22.56 -2.81
N PRO A 458 -18.56 23.26 -1.90
CA PRO A 458 -20.02 23.39 -1.97
C PRO A 458 -20.42 24.07 -3.29
N GLY A 459 -21.40 23.51 -4.01
CA GLY A 459 -21.94 24.11 -5.23
C GLY A 459 -21.15 23.86 -6.52
N LEU A 460 -20.01 23.16 -6.49
CA LEU A 460 -19.44 22.58 -7.71
C LEU A 460 -20.38 21.49 -8.21
N ILE A 461 -21.07 21.75 -9.32
CA ILE A 461 -21.97 20.76 -9.91
C ILE A 461 -21.16 19.93 -10.89
N VAL A 462 -20.81 18.71 -10.47
CA VAL A 462 -20.24 17.69 -11.32
C VAL A 462 -21.35 16.71 -11.70
N LYS A 463 -21.64 16.61 -13.01
CA LYS A 463 -22.57 15.64 -13.56
C LYS A 463 -21.83 14.71 -14.49
N PHE A 464 -21.99 13.42 -14.26
CA PHE A 464 -21.48 12.43 -15.18
C PHE A 464 -22.42 12.27 -16.39
N LEU A 465 -21.82 12.02 -17.56
CA LEU A 465 -22.50 11.71 -18.81
C LEU A 465 -22.20 10.24 -19.21
N PRO A 466 -23.04 9.27 -18.80
CA PRO A 466 -22.77 7.84 -18.98
C PRO A 466 -22.58 7.40 -20.42
N SER A 467 -23.32 8.00 -21.35
CA SER A 467 -23.25 7.67 -22.78
C SER A 467 -21.91 7.98 -23.44
N SER A 468 -21.06 8.77 -22.79
CA SER A 468 -19.78 9.23 -23.36
C SER A 468 -18.59 9.14 -22.42
N ILE A 469 -18.76 8.66 -21.19
CA ILE A 469 -17.70 8.64 -20.14
C ILE A 469 -17.12 10.05 -19.89
N LYS A 470 -17.93 11.09 -20.11
CA LYS A 470 -17.52 12.49 -19.96
C LYS A 470 -17.99 13.05 -18.63
N LEU A 471 -17.28 14.05 -18.15
CA LEU A 471 -17.59 14.70 -16.88
C LEU A 471 -17.97 16.16 -17.15
N SER A 472 -19.21 16.52 -16.84
CA SER A 472 -19.72 17.88 -16.97
C SER A 472 -19.53 18.64 -15.66
N ILE A 473 -18.73 19.69 -15.68
CA ILE A 473 -18.47 20.56 -14.53
C ILE A 473 -19.07 21.92 -14.82
N ARG A 474 -19.90 22.43 -13.91
CA ARG A 474 -20.22 23.85 -13.90
C ARG A 474 -19.28 24.55 -12.94
N GLY A 475 -18.35 25.35 -13.48
CA GLY A 475 -17.29 25.97 -12.69
C GLY A 475 -16.78 27.27 -13.31
N LEU A 476 -16.00 28.01 -12.53
CA LEU A 476 -15.37 29.24 -12.99
C LEU A 476 -14.19 28.90 -13.89
N VAL A 477 -14.20 29.43 -15.10
CA VAL A 477 -13.10 29.29 -16.06
C VAL A 477 -12.46 30.65 -16.28
N MET A 478 -11.15 30.70 -16.13
CA MET A 478 -10.31 31.85 -16.47
C MET A 478 -9.49 31.50 -17.71
N GLN A 479 -9.50 32.37 -18.71
CA GLN A 479 -8.66 32.21 -19.89
C GLN A 479 -7.44 33.10 -19.77
N LEU A 480 -6.27 32.54 -20.11
CA LEU A 480 -5.01 33.27 -20.13
C LEU A 480 -4.38 33.15 -21.52
N ASP A 481 -3.94 34.29 -22.05
CA ASP A 481 -3.32 34.38 -23.37
C ASP A 481 -1.94 33.68 -23.39
N SER A 482 -1.15 33.86 -22.33
CA SER A 482 0.14 33.19 -22.15
C SER A 482 0.49 33.02 -20.67
N VAL A 483 1.01 31.84 -20.30
CA VAL A 483 1.55 31.51 -18.98
C VAL A 483 2.91 30.86 -19.13
N ARG A 484 3.93 31.47 -18.54
CA ARG A 484 5.28 30.89 -18.51
C ARG A 484 5.35 29.75 -17.50
N LEU A 485 5.81 28.60 -17.93
CA LEU A 485 5.95 27.42 -17.08
C LEU A 485 7.27 27.52 -16.30
N ARG A 486 7.20 27.49 -14.98
CA ARG A 486 8.39 27.39 -14.14
C ARG A 486 8.84 25.93 -14.07
N ARG A 487 10.03 25.62 -14.59
CA ARG A 487 10.62 24.30 -14.43
C ARG A 487 11.25 24.20 -13.04
N PHE A 488 10.57 23.53 -12.10
CA PHE A 488 11.19 23.16 -10.82
C PHE A 488 12.10 21.93 -11.04
N GLY A 489 13.41 22.16 -11.06
CA GLY A 489 14.42 21.13 -10.89
C GLY A 489 15.13 21.34 -9.55
N SER A 490 15.28 20.30 -8.74
CA SER A 490 16.15 20.34 -7.56
C SER A 490 17.61 20.30 -8.03
N TYR A 491 18.15 21.44 -8.46
CA TYR A 491 19.58 21.62 -8.67
C TYR A 491 20.11 22.51 -7.55
N TYR A 492 21.01 21.98 -6.73
CA TYR A 492 21.77 22.78 -5.77
C TYR A 492 22.72 23.68 -6.57
N GLY A 493 22.31 24.92 -6.81
CA GLY A 493 23.20 25.99 -7.26
C GLY A 493 22.77 26.67 -8.57
N GLY A 494 22.47 27.97 -8.47
CA GLY A 494 22.38 28.89 -9.61
C GLY A 494 20.94 29.20 -10.04
N TYR A 495 20.51 30.43 -9.79
CA TYR A 495 19.18 30.97 -10.03
C TYR A 495 18.69 30.90 -11.47
N ASP A 496 17.40 30.58 -11.65
CA ASP A 496 16.56 31.16 -12.70
C ASP A 496 15.19 31.54 -12.10
N ASN A 497 14.99 32.85 -11.85
CA ASN A 497 13.73 33.42 -11.39
C ASN A 497 13.07 34.17 -12.55
N PHE A 498 12.42 33.45 -13.46
CA PHE A 498 11.52 34.06 -14.43
C PHE A 498 10.18 34.38 -13.74
N LEU A 499 9.77 35.65 -13.75
CA LEU A 499 8.41 36.04 -13.41
C LEU A 499 7.47 35.59 -14.56
N PRO A 500 6.27 35.04 -14.26
CA PRO A 500 5.27 34.78 -15.29
C PRO A 500 4.85 36.10 -15.96
N TRP A 501 4.50 36.04 -17.25
CA TRP A 501 4.05 37.22 -18.01
C TRP A 501 2.71 37.75 -17.48
N ALA A 502 1.79 36.85 -17.12
CA ALA A 502 0.70 37.21 -16.23
C ALA A 502 1.29 37.45 -14.82
N ASP A 503 0.96 38.57 -14.17
CA ASP A 503 1.30 38.89 -12.77
C ASP A 503 0.61 37.89 -11.80
N LEU A 504 0.96 36.61 -11.91
CA LEU A 504 0.47 35.53 -11.09
C LEU A 504 1.22 35.55 -9.76
N CYS A 505 0.53 35.20 -8.68
CA CYS A 505 1.14 35.13 -7.37
C CYS A 505 2.32 34.15 -7.33
N SER A 506 3.35 34.50 -6.57
CA SER A 506 4.53 33.64 -6.36
C SER A 506 4.23 32.30 -5.68
N SER A 507 3.06 32.17 -5.06
CA SER A 507 2.55 30.93 -4.48
C SER A 507 1.93 29.96 -5.49
N LEU A 508 1.63 30.42 -6.72
CA LEU A 508 1.01 29.57 -7.74
C LEU A 508 1.98 28.47 -8.17
N LYS A 509 1.55 27.22 -8.04
CA LYS A 509 2.27 26.06 -8.56
C LYS A 509 1.40 25.35 -9.60
N THR A 510 2.03 24.93 -10.69
CA THR A 510 1.37 24.21 -11.78
C THR A 510 2.00 22.82 -11.91
N TYR A 511 1.16 21.81 -12.06
CA TYR A 511 1.57 20.43 -12.24
C TYR A 511 0.93 19.90 -13.52
N LEU A 512 1.72 19.89 -14.59
CA LEU A 512 1.28 19.35 -15.88
C LEU A 512 1.42 17.83 -15.89
N ASP A 513 0.47 17.17 -16.54
CA ASP A 513 0.52 15.75 -16.81
C ASP A 513 1.69 15.47 -17.78
N ASP A 514 1.54 15.77 -19.08
CA ASP A 514 2.61 15.70 -20.09
C ASP A 514 2.98 17.08 -20.61
N LEU A 515 4.26 17.34 -20.81
CA LEU A 515 4.71 18.47 -21.62
C LEU A 515 4.67 18.15 -23.12
N ASN A 516 4.88 16.89 -23.50
CA ASN A 516 4.98 16.45 -24.89
C ASN A 516 3.63 16.34 -25.60
N GLU A 517 2.53 16.17 -24.85
CA GLU A 517 1.18 16.13 -25.43
C GLU A 517 0.59 17.50 -25.70
N ILE A 518 1.18 18.57 -25.17
CA ILE A 518 0.68 19.92 -25.39
C ILE A 518 0.87 20.22 -26.88
N PRO A 519 -0.22 20.43 -27.65
CA PRO A 519 -0.09 20.68 -29.08
C PRO A 519 0.76 21.92 -29.33
N ARG A 520 1.53 21.91 -30.43
CA ARG A 520 2.50 22.98 -30.73
C ARG A 520 1.85 24.37 -30.78
N GLU A 521 0.59 24.48 -31.18
CA GLU A 521 -0.15 25.75 -31.19
C GLU A 521 -0.45 26.32 -29.80
N TYR A 522 -0.44 25.49 -28.76
CA TYR A 522 -0.61 25.88 -27.36
C TYR A 522 0.72 26.01 -26.62
N ARG A 523 1.86 25.81 -27.30
CA ARG A 523 3.20 25.89 -26.71
C ARG A 523 4.06 26.91 -27.45
N ARG A 524 4.73 27.79 -26.71
CA ARG A 524 5.67 28.77 -27.26
C ARG A 524 6.99 28.67 -26.49
N GLY A 525 8.11 28.51 -27.18
CA GLY A 525 9.45 28.42 -26.56
C GLY A 525 10.48 27.86 -27.54
N GLY A 526 11.69 28.41 -27.53
CA GLY A 526 12.84 27.98 -28.35
C GLY A 526 13.88 27.19 -27.55
N GLU A 527 14.95 26.73 -28.21
CA GLU A 527 16.11 26.13 -27.52
C GLU A 527 16.71 27.15 -26.53
N GLY A 528 16.56 26.88 -25.23
CA GLY A 528 17.12 27.70 -24.15
C GLY A 528 16.14 28.65 -23.45
N ASP A 529 14.93 28.85 -24.01
CA ASP A 529 13.89 29.67 -23.37
C ASP A 529 12.93 28.81 -22.52
N PRO A 530 12.37 29.36 -21.42
CA PRO A 530 11.34 28.67 -20.65
C PRO A 530 10.08 28.47 -21.49
N GLU A 531 9.53 27.27 -21.45
CA GLU A 531 8.32 26.93 -22.19
C GLU A 531 7.12 27.73 -21.69
N GLU A 532 6.34 28.26 -22.62
CA GLU A 532 5.12 29.02 -22.38
C GLU A 532 3.90 28.24 -22.87
N LEU A 533 2.85 28.22 -22.05
CA LEU A 533 1.54 27.70 -22.39
C LEU A 533 0.65 28.86 -22.86
N VAL A 534 0.24 28.85 -24.13
CA VAL A 534 -0.60 29.92 -24.72
C VAL A 534 -2.04 29.45 -24.89
N ASN A 535 -3.00 30.38 -24.85
CA ASN A 535 -4.43 30.11 -25.04
C ASN A 535 -5.00 28.99 -24.13
N SER A 536 -4.56 28.96 -22.87
CA SER A 536 -4.97 27.93 -21.92
C SER A 536 -6.11 28.39 -21.01
N SER A 537 -6.91 27.43 -20.55
CA SER A 537 -8.04 27.69 -19.66
C SER A 537 -7.77 27.07 -18.28
N PHE A 538 -8.11 27.80 -17.23
CA PHE A 538 -7.94 27.40 -15.84
C PHE A 538 -9.32 27.25 -15.21
N LEU A 539 -9.71 26.02 -14.90
CA LEU A 539 -10.98 25.67 -14.26
C LEU A 539 -10.79 25.56 -12.76
N PHE A 540 -11.44 26.42 -12.00
CA PHE A 540 -11.36 26.42 -10.54
C PHE A 540 -12.26 25.34 -9.93
N LEU A 541 -11.72 24.56 -8.99
CA LEU A 541 -12.44 23.50 -8.29
C LEU A 541 -12.66 23.79 -6.79
N ALA A 542 -12.21 24.95 -6.28
CA ALA A 542 -12.31 25.40 -4.87
C ALA A 542 -13.45 26.41 -4.62
N GLN A 543 -13.99 26.50 -3.38
CA GLN A 543 -14.90 27.59 -2.97
C GLN A 543 -14.19 28.72 -2.23
N TYR A 544 -14.65 29.94 -2.49
CA TYR A 544 -14.23 31.24 -1.91
C TYR A 544 -14.52 31.43 -0.40
N LYS A 545 -15.01 30.41 0.33
CA LYS A 545 -15.66 30.63 1.63
C LYS A 545 -14.78 30.43 2.88
N ASP A 546 -13.58 29.88 2.76
CA ASP A 546 -12.61 29.82 3.88
C ASP A 546 -11.56 30.93 3.73
N ILE A 547 -11.95 32.12 4.19
CA ILE A 547 -11.20 33.40 4.07
C ILE A 547 -9.87 33.41 4.85
N ASP A 548 -9.56 32.37 5.62
CA ASP A 548 -8.27 32.28 6.31
C ASP A 548 -7.16 31.66 5.43
N ALA A 549 -7.46 31.20 4.21
CA ALA A 549 -6.46 30.81 3.22
C ALA A 549 -6.86 31.27 1.80
N ASP A 550 -6.39 32.46 1.40
CA ASP A 550 -6.69 33.17 0.14
C ASP A 550 -6.41 32.40 -1.18
N LEU A 551 -6.01 31.12 -1.15
CA LEU A 551 -5.44 30.42 -2.30
C LEU A 551 -6.33 29.26 -2.80
N GLY A 552 -6.78 29.33 -4.05
CA GLY A 552 -7.55 28.30 -4.76
C GLY A 552 -6.70 27.31 -5.55
N ALA A 553 -7.33 26.19 -5.92
CA ALA A 553 -6.79 25.15 -6.79
C ALA A 553 -7.78 24.75 -7.89
N GLY A 554 -7.28 24.11 -8.93
CA GLY A 554 -8.08 23.76 -10.09
C GLY A 554 -7.34 22.99 -11.17
N LEU A 555 -7.95 22.89 -12.34
CA LEU A 555 -7.45 22.18 -13.51
C LEU A 555 -6.94 23.15 -14.56
N ILE A 556 -5.85 22.77 -15.23
CA ILE A 556 -5.42 23.37 -16.48
C ILE A 556 -6.05 22.55 -17.61
N ILE A 557 -6.80 23.19 -18.49
CA ILE A 557 -7.59 22.52 -19.53
C ILE A 557 -7.37 23.18 -20.90
N LEU A 558 -7.44 22.38 -21.96
CA LEU A 558 -7.38 22.85 -23.35
C LEU A 558 -8.65 22.48 -24.11
N PRO A 559 -9.16 23.37 -24.98
CA PRO A 559 -10.31 23.08 -25.80
C PRO A 559 -9.99 21.96 -26.81
N VAL A 560 -10.97 21.08 -27.05
CA VAL A 560 -10.90 20.06 -28.09
C VAL A 560 -11.41 20.69 -29.39
N GLU A 561 -10.61 20.67 -30.46
CA GLU A 561 -10.93 21.31 -31.73
C GLU A 561 -12.36 20.98 -32.21
N LYS A 562 -13.12 22.05 -32.55
CA LYS A 562 -14.49 22.06 -33.11
C LYS A 562 -15.68 21.95 -32.15
N SER A 563 -15.48 21.86 -30.82
CA SER A 563 -16.60 21.82 -29.86
C SER A 563 -16.56 22.94 -28.83
N VAL A 564 -17.64 23.73 -28.76
CA VAL A 564 -17.84 24.72 -27.68
C VAL A 564 -17.91 23.96 -26.35
N ASN A 565 -17.18 24.42 -25.35
CA ASN A 565 -17.23 23.92 -23.97
C ASN A 565 -16.69 22.48 -23.71
N HIS A 566 -15.97 21.88 -24.65
CA HIS A 566 -15.37 20.56 -24.49
C HIS A 566 -13.84 20.65 -24.39
N TYR A 567 -13.27 20.03 -23.37
CA TYR A 567 -11.88 20.24 -23.00
C TYR A 567 -11.18 18.94 -22.59
N LYS A 568 -9.87 18.90 -22.78
CA LYS A 568 -8.96 17.90 -22.21
C LYS A 568 -8.26 18.47 -20.98
N ARG A 569 -8.03 17.63 -19.96
CA ARG A 569 -7.19 17.99 -18.81
C ARG A 569 -5.71 17.89 -19.19
N LEU A 570 -4.97 18.97 -18.92
CA LEU A 570 -3.51 19.03 -19.06
C LEU A 570 -2.79 18.88 -17.72
N GLY A 571 -3.46 19.14 -16.60
CA GLY A 571 -2.84 19.13 -15.29
C GLY A 571 -3.66 19.89 -14.27
N MET A 572 -3.01 20.30 -13.19
CA MET A 572 -3.62 21.09 -12.11
C MET A 572 -2.80 22.33 -11.76
N PHE A 573 -3.40 23.20 -10.96
CA PHE A 573 -2.71 24.27 -10.26
C PHE A 573 -3.18 24.37 -8.80
N GLU A 574 -2.30 24.87 -7.93
CA GLU A 574 -2.61 25.25 -6.53
C GLU A 574 -1.99 26.61 -6.22
N GLY A 575 -2.53 27.33 -5.22
CA GLY A 575 -1.87 28.54 -4.74
C GLY A 575 -2.29 29.82 -5.47
N PHE A 576 -3.45 29.85 -6.13
CA PHE A 576 -3.94 31.01 -6.88
C PHE A 576 -4.81 31.92 -6.00
N PRO A 577 -4.53 33.22 -5.84
CA PRO A 577 -5.36 34.09 -5.01
C PRO A 577 -6.78 34.22 -5.56
N LEU A 578 -7.78 33.73 -4.82
CA LEU A 578 -9.16 33.85 -5.29
C LEU A 578 -9.61 35.31 -5.39
N SER A 579 -8.99 36.22 -4.63
CA SER A 579 -9.19 37.68 -4.72
C SER A 579 -8.88 38.28 -6.10
N ASP A 580 -8.04 37.61 -6.89
CA ASP A 580 -7.67 38.08 -8.23
C ASP A 580 -8.75 37.73 -9.28
N LEU A 581 -9.71 36.88 -8.92
CA LEU A 581 -10.89 36.59 -9.74
C LEU A 581 -11.87 37.76 -9.64
N GLU A 582 -12.13 38.45 -10.76
CA GLU A 582 -13.03 39.60 -10.76
C GLU A 582 -14.41 39.27 -10.12
N PRO A 583 -14.91 40.07 -9.15
CA PRO A 583 -16.15 39.77 -8.42
C PRO A 583 -17.48 39.78 -9.22
N LYS A 584 -17.46 39.81 -10.55
CA LYS A 584 -18.62 40.26 -11.36
C LYS A 584 -19.69 39.23 -11.70
N GLN A 585 -19.64 37.99 -11.21
CA GLN A 585 -20.72 37.02 -11.41
C GLN A 585 -21.07 36.27 -10.13
N ARG A 586 -21.38 37.03 -9.07
CA ARG A 586 -22.17 36.50 -7.94
C ARG A 586 -23.54 36.07 -8.46
N ILE A 587 -23.79 34.77 -8.54
CA ILE A 587 -25.16 34.27 -8.59
C ILE A 587 -25.78 34.58 -7.24
N GLU A 588 -26.54 35.68 -7.18
CA GLU A 588 -27.82 35.66 -6.50
C GLU A 588 -28.78 36.58 -7.25
N SER A 589 -29.97 36.04 -7.49
CA SER A 589 -31.05 36.68 -8.20
C SER A 589 -31.50 38.00 -7.53
N LYS A 590 -31.86 38.97 -8.37
CA LYS A 590 -32.76 40.13 -8.15
C LYS A 590 -32.22 41.41 -7.47
N ARG A 591 -32.04 42.40 -8.36
CA ARG A 591 -32.56 43.80 -8.35
C ARG A 591 -31.85 44.89 -7.50
N PRO A 592 -32.03 46.18 -7.87
CA PRO A 592 -30.92 47.11 -8.08
C PRO A 592 -30.83 48.25 -7.06
N ARG A 593 -29.67 48.92 -7.12
CA ARG A 593 -29.34 50.34 -6.88
C ARG A 593 -28.32 50.56 -5.77
N GLY A 594 -27.25 51.22 -6.20
CA GLY A 594 -26.68 52.35 -5.48
C GLY A 594 -25.72 52.00 -4.36
N LEU A 595 -24.47 51.72 -4.71
CA LEU A 595 -23.35 52.12 -3.87
C LEU A 595 -22.12 52.38 -4.77
N LYS A 596 -22.09 53.60 -5.31
CA LYS A 596 -20.87 54.20 -5.85
C LYS A 596 -19.97 54.55 -4.68
N ASN A 597 -18.68 54.32 -4.85
CA ASN A 597 -17.57 54.82 -4.04
C ASN A 597 -17.18 53.98 -2.81
N LEU A 598 -16.52 52.85 -3.07
CA LEU A 598 -15.39 52.38 -2.27
C LEU A 598 -14.75 51.24 -3.05
N LEU A 599 -13.54 51.51 -3.58
CA LEU A 599 -12.49 50.61 -4.12
C LEU A 599 -11.70 51.39 -5.17
N ARG A 600 -11.10 52.50 -4.73
CA ARG A 600 -10.02 53.17 -5.45
C ARG A 600 -8.73 52.40 -5.16
N ARG A 601 -8.10 51.92 -6.24
CA ARG A 601 -6.71 51.45 -6.36
C ARG A 601 -6.40 50.04 -5.84
N LYS A 602 -6.45 49.06 -6.74
CA LYS A 602 -5.27 48.40 -7.34
C LYS A 602 -5.67 48.02 -8.77
N LYS A 603 -4.88 48.44 -9.77
CA LYS A 603 -5.08 48.03 -11.16
C LYS A 603 -4.86 46.51 -11.22
N ALA A 604 -5.87 45.74 -11.59
CA ALA A 604 -5.66 44.38 -12.05
C ALA A 604 -4.84 44.45 -13.36
N PRO A 605 -3.89 43.52 -13.58
CA PRO A 605 -3.18 43.39 -14.85
C PRO A 605 -4.17 43.23 -16.00
N SER A 606 -3.91 43.89 -17.12
CA SER A 606 -4.78 43.97 -18.30
C SER A 606 -5.00 42.63 -19.03
N ASP A 607 -4.40 41.54 -18.53
CA ASP A 607 -4.26 40.27 -19.26
C ASP A 607 -5.06 39.12 -18.61
N LEU A 608 -5.77 39.37 -17.48
CA LEU A 608 -6.69 38.43 -16.81
C LEU A 608 -8.08 38.39 -17.46
N ASN A 609 -8.16 38.65 -18.76
CA ASN A 609 -9.40 38.96 -19.44
C ASN A 609 -10.34 37.75 -19.49
N GLN A 610 -11.39 37.83 -18.67
CA GLN A 610 -12.65 37.07 -18.74
C GLN A 610 -12.69 35.77 -17.92
N CYS A 611 -12.94 35.91 -16.63
CA CYS A 611 -13.50 34.83 -15.81
C CYS A 611 -15.00 34.69 -16.11
N GLN A 612 -15.46 33.47 -16.41
CA GLN A 612 -16.88 33.17 -16.65
C GLN A 612 -17.30 31.86 -16.01
N LEU A 613 -18.55 31.78 -15.54
CA LEU A 613 -19.13 30.51 -15.12
C LEU A 613 -19.56 29.72 -16.36
N LEU A 614 -18.79 28.68 -16.72
CA LEU A 614 -19.05 27.85 -17.89
C LEU A 614 -19.48 26.44 -17.48
N HIS A 615 -20.24 25.82 -18.38
CA HIS A 615 -20.35 24.37 -18.41
C HIS A 615 -19.14 23.85 -19.16
N VAL A 616 -18.27 23.10 -18.49
CA VAL A 616 -17.10 22.41 -19.06
C VAL A 616 -17.45 20.94 -19.21
N ILE A 617 -17.13 20.35 -20.35
CA ILE A 617 -17.21 18.91 -20.57
C ILE A 617 -15.77 18.42 -20.67
N LEU A 618 -15.33 17.59 -19.72
CA LEU A 618 -14.02 16.94 -19.77
C LEU A 618 -14.11 15.63 -20.54
N GLU A 619 -13.19 15.45 -21.49
CA GLU A 619 -13.02 14.25 -22.31
C GLU A 619 -12.45 13.06 -21.56
#